data_AF-A0A1M5VYL1-F1
#
_entry.id   AF-A0A1M5VYL1-F1
#
_cell.length_a   1.000
_cell.length_b   1.000
_cell.length_c   1.000
_cell.angle_alpha   90.00
_cell.angle_beta   90.00
_cell.angle_gamma   90.00
#
_symmetry.space_group_name_H-M   'P 1'
#
loop_
_entity.id
_entity.type
_entity.pdbx_description
1 polymer ?
#
loop_
_entity_poly.entity_id
_entity_poly.type
_entity_poly.pdbx_seq_one_letter_code
_entity_poly.pdbx_strand_id
1 'polypeptide(L)'
;MKGVAASPGIAIGKALIKKEAQIKIEKKEIDSTEDEIKRLNKAIEVSKQQIKNLYQHTLKNIGQEEAKIFEAHMMILDDPEYFGQVQQKIKTEKINAEYALKQVTDAFIEIFQNMDNEYMKERALDIKDVSDRIIRQLLGI
;
A
#
# COMPACT_ATOMS: atom_id res chain seq x y z
N MET A 1 30.47 -9.37 -10.09
CA MET A 1 29.01 -9.56 -9.91
C MET A 1 28.60 -10.74 -10.79
N LYS A 2 28.04 -11.81 -10.24
CA LYS A 2 27.49 -12.94 -11.02
C LYS A 2 25.98 -12.70 -11.16
N GLY A 3 25.49 -12.58 -12.38
CA GLY A 3 24.06 -12.45 -12.67
C GLY A 3 23.51 -13.77 -13.20
N VAL A 4 22.21 -14.00 -13.02
CA VAL A 4 21.48 -15.09 -13.69
C VAL A 4 21.00 -14.55 -15.04
N ALA A 5 21.35 -15.23 -16.14
CA ALA A 5 20.96 -14.80 -17.48
C ALA A 5 19.46 -15.04 -17.69
N ALA A 6 18.68 -13.97 -17.85
CA ALA A 6 17.24 -14.04 -18.09
C ALA A 6 16.88 -14.00 -19.59
N SER A 7 17.64 -13.24 -20.41
CA SER A 7 17.39 -13.09 -21.85
C SER A 7 18.67 -12.72 -22.62
N PRO A 8 18.89 -13.24 -23.84
CA PRO A 8 20.02 -12.86 -24.67
C PRO A 8 19.81 -11.49 -25.34
N GLY A 9 20.84 -10.65 -25.39
CA GLY A 9 20.82 -9.39 -26.13
C GLY A 9 21.79 -8.32 -25.60
N ILE A 10 21.90 -7.22 -26.35
CA ILE A 10 22.64 -6.01 -25.94
C ILE A 10 21.63 -4.86 -25.87
N ALA A 11 21.53 -4.21 -24.70
CA ALA A 11 20.72 -3.02 -24.50
C ALA A 11 21.63 -1.83 -24.16
N ILE A 12 21.41 -0.69 -24.82
CA ILE A 12 22.11 0.57 -24.55
C ILE A 12 21.04 1.59 -24.17
N GLY A 13 21.08 2.09 -22.94
CA GLY A 13 20.10 3.04 -22.42
C GLY A 13 20.60 3.71 -21.14
N LYS A 14 19.91 4.77 -20.72
CA LYS A 14 20.18 5.41 -19.43
C LYS A 14 19.66 4.52 -18.31
N ALA A 15 20.49 4.27 -17.30
CA ALA A 15 20.07 3.56 -16.10
C ALA A 15 19.02 4.39 -15.35
N LEU A 16 17.80 3.85 -15.22
CA LEU A 16 16.79 4.39 -14.31
C LEU A 16 16.87 3.61 -13.00
N ILE A 17 17.37 4.25 -11.95
CA ILE A 17 17.39 3.64 -10.62
C ILE A 17 16.02 3.91 -9.98
N LYS A 18 15.20 2.87 -9.85
CA LYS A 18 14.00 2.91 -9.00
C LYS A 18 14.45 2.94 -7.54
N LYS A 19 14.73 4.13 -7.00
CA LYS A 19 14.87 4.30 -5.55
C LYS A 19 13.46 4.33 -4.98
N GLU A 20 13.14 3.37 -4.11
CA GLU A 20 12.01 3.54 -3.21
C GLU A 20 12.36 4.75 -2.32
N ALA A 21 11.63 5.85 -2.51
CA ALA A 21 11.71 6.96 -1.57
C ALA A 21 11.30 6.40 -0.21
N GLN A 22 12.22 6.39 0.76
CA GLN A 22 11.85 6.06 2.13
C GLN A 22 10.84 7.11 2.57
N ILE A 23 9.58 6.70 2.65
CA ILE A 23 8.51 7.54 3.15
C ILE A 23 8.78 7.74 4.65
N LYS A 24 9.44 8.83 5.00
CA LYS A 24 9.61 9.23 6.40
C LYS A 24 8.31 9.87 6.86
N ILE A 25 7.48 9.08 7.53
CA ILE A 25 6.28 9.57 8.17
C ILE A 25 6.65 10.09 9.55
N GLU A 26 6.57 11.40 9.73
CA GLU A 26 6.73 12.02 11.03
C GLU A 26 5.42 11.93 11.82
N LYS A 27 5.52 11.52 13.09
CA LYS A 27 4.40 11.58 14.02
C LYS A 27 4.08 13.04 14.29
N LYS A 28 2.86 13.46 13.99
CA LYS A 28 2.33 14.79 14.31
C LYS A 28 1.10 14.63 15.17
N GLU A 29 1.02 15.43 16.22
CA GLU A 29 -0.21 15.58 16.99
C GLU A 29 -1.22 16.37 16.15
N ILE A 30 -2.48 15.95 16.20
CA ILE A 30 -3.57 16.58 15.46
C ILE A 30 -4.57 17.23 16.40
N ASP A 31 -5.08 18.39 16.01
CA ASP A 31 -6.09 19.12 16.78
C ASP A 31 -7.50 18.53 16.55
N SER A 32 -7.78 18.03 15.33
CA SER A 32 -9.07 17.51 14.91
C SER A 32 -8.95 16.09 14.36
N THR A 33 -9.38 15.12 15.17
CA THR A 33 -9.43 13.70 14.75
C THR A 33 -10.42 13.48 13.62
N GLU A 34 -11.50 14.27 13.55
CA GLU A 34 -12.52 14.13 12.51
C GLU A 34 -12.00 14.52 11.12
N ASP A 35 -11.24 15.62 11.03
CA ASP A 35 -10.69 16.07 9.75
C ASP A 35 -9.63 15.11 9.23
N GLU A 36 -8.87 14.51 10.13
CA GLU A 36 -7.87 13.51 9.76
C GLU A 36 -8.52 12.19 9.29
N ILE A 37 -9.63 11.78 9.91
CA ILE A 37 -10.44 10.64 9.43
C ILE A 37 -11.05 10.95 8.06
N LYS A 38 -11.53 12.19 7.81
CA LYS A 38 -12.02 12.59 6.49
C LYS A 38 -10.90 12.53 5.44
N ARG A 39 -9.69 12.99 5.77
CA ARG A 39 -8.50 12.85 4.90
C ARG A 39 -8.21 11.40 4.59
N LEU A 40 -8.21 10.53 5.59
CA LEU A 40 -8.00 9.10 5.43
C LEU A 40 -9.04 8.48 4.49
N ASN A 41 -10.33 8.72 4.74
CA ASN A 41 -11.42 8.17 3.92
C ASN A 41 -11.31 8.64 2.45
N LYS A 42 -10.97 9.90 2.23
CA LYS A 42 -10.73 10.44 0.89
C LYS A 42 -9.54 9.76 0.21
N ALA A 43 -8.43 9.54 0.93
CA ALA A 43 -7.26 8.86 0.39
C ALA A 43 -7.55 7.39 0.05
N ILE A 44 -8.36 6.70 0.86
CA ILE A 44 -8.84 5.34 0.59
C ILE A 44 -9.69 5.32 -0.68
N GLU A 45 -10.65 6.23 -0.81
CA GLU A 45 -11.53 6.29 -1.98
C GLU A 45 -10.75 6.54 -3.28
N VAL A 46 -9.81 7.49 -3.26
CA VAL A 46 -8.91 7.74 -4.40
C VAL A 46 -8.07 6.50 -4.71
N SER A 47 -7.53 5.84 -3.69
CA SER A 47 -6.74 4.61 -3.88
C SER A 47 -7.58 3.48 -4.50
N LYS A 48 -8.83 3.30 -4.06
CA LYS A 48 -9.78 2.34 -4.66
C LYS A 48 -10.02 2.62 -6.13
N GLN A 49 -10.26 3.88 -6.50
CA GLN A 49 -10.47 4.26 -7.90
C GLN A 49 -9.23 3.98 -8.76
N GLN A 50 -8.05 4.32 -8.26
CA GLN A 50 -6.81 4.10 -8.99
C GLN A 50 -6.51 2.59 -9.18
N ILE A 51 -6.73 1.76 -8.15
CA ILE A 51 -6.55 0.30 -8.27
C ILE A 51 -7.57 -0.29 -9.25
N LYS A 52 -8.83 0.17 -9.19
CA LYS A 52 -9.85 -0.25 -10.17
C LYS A 52 -9.47 0.12 -11.61
N ASN A 53 -8.89 1.30 -11.82
CA ASN A 53 -8.40 1.71 -13.13
C ASN A 53 -7.22 0.84 -13.61
N LEU A 54 -6.29 0.52 -12.71
CA LEU A 54 -5.18 -0.40 -13.00
C LEU A 54 -5.66 -1.81 -13.34
N TYR A 55 -6.65 -2.31 -12.60
CA TYR A 55 -7.30 -3.58 -12.90
C TYR A 55 -7.91 -3.59 -14.30
N GLN A 56 -8.73 -2.60 -14.65
CA GLN A 56 -9.37 -2.51 -15.97
C GLN A 56 -8.35 -2.36 -17.11
N HIS A 57 -7.31 -1.54 -16.90
CA HIS A 57 -6.24 -1.37 -17.87
C HIS A 57 -5.44 -2.67 -18.08
N THR A 58 -5.12 -3.39 -17.00
CA THR A 58 -4.39 -4.66 -17.06
C THR A 58 -5.23 -5.76 -17.70
N LEU A 59 -6.52 -5.84 -17.32
CA LEU A 59 -7.48 -6.79 -17.91
C LEU A 59 -7.58 -6.61 -19.42
N LYS A 60 -7.60 -5.36 -19.89
CA LYS A 60 -7.72 -5.04 -21.32
C LYS A 60 -6.43 -5.27 -22.11
N ASN A 61 -5.27 -4.94 -21.53
CA ASN A 61 -4.01 -4.88 -22.28
C ASN A 61 -3.07 -6.08 -22.05
N ILE A 62 -3.22 -6.80 -20.95
CA ILE A 62 -2.31 -7.89 -20.54
C ILE A 62 -3.11 -9.19 -20.42
N GLY A 63 -4.15 -9.19 -19.60
CA GLY A 63 -5.02 -10.36 -19.43
C GLY A 63 -5.60 -10.47 -18.03
N GLN A 64 -6.54 -11.41 -17.87
CA GLN A 64 -7.27 -11.62 -16.61
C GLN A 64 -6.37 -12.16 -15.50
N GLU A 65 -5.40 -13.01 -15.84
CA GLU A 65 -4.53 -13.64 -14.85
C GLU A 65 -3.67 -12.62 -14.09
N GLU A 66 -3.06 -11.69 -14.83
CA GLU A 66 -2.28 -10.58 -14.25
C GLU A 66 -3.17 -9.54 -13.55
N ALA A 67 -4.43 -9.39 -13.99
CA ALA A 67 -5.36 -8.49 -13.34
C ALA A 67 -5.79 -8.97 -11.93
N LYS A 68 -5.75 -10.28 -11.65
CA LYS A 68 -6.15 -10.85 -10.34
C LYS A 68 -5.34 -10.32 -9.17
N ILE A 69 -4.09 -9.90 -9.39
CA ILE A 69 -3.24 -9.30 -8.34
C ILE A 69 -3.94 -8.05 -7.76
N PHE A 70 -4.59 -7.24 -8.61
CA PHE A 70 -5.32 -6.06 -8.16
C PHE A 70 -6.63 -6.39 -7.43
N GLU A 71 -7.21 -7.58 -7.63
CA GLU A 71 -8.38 -8.03 -6.85
C GLU A 71 -7.99 -8.27 -5.39
N ALA A 72 -6.82 -8.85 -5.13
CA ALA A 72 -6.30 -9.00 -3.77
C ALA A 72 -6.08 -7.64 -3.09
N HIS A 73 -5.55 -6.65 -3.83
CA HIS A 73 -5.41 -5.28 -3.33
C HIS A 73 -6.76 -4.61 -3.03
N MET A 74 -7.78 -4.85 -3.86
CA MET A 74 -9.15 -4.37 -3.57
C MET A 74 -9.73 -5.03 -2.32
N MET A 75 -9.52 -6.34 -2.12
CA MET A 75 -9.97 -7.03 -0.90
C MET A 75 -9.37 -6.41 0.38
N ILE A 76 -8.09 -6.02 0.35
CA ILE A 76 -7.44 -5.32 1.47
C ILE A 76 -8.05 -3.93 1.67
N LEU A 77 -8.32 -3.19 0.60
CA LEU A 77 -8.95 -1.86 0.67
C LEU A 77 -10.42 -1.91 1.14
N ASP A 78 -11.08 -3.05 1.04
CA ASP A 78 -12.46 -3.26 1.49
C ASP A 78 -12.55 -3.82 2.91
N ASP A 79 -11.42 -4.15 3.55
CA ASP A 79 -11.39 -4.67 4.92
C ASP A 79 -11.76 -3.59 5.94
N PRO A 80 -12.96 -3.65 6.56
CA PRO A 80 -13.41 -2.64 7.51
C PRO A 80 -12.67 -2.74 8.85
N GLU A 81 -12.12 -3.90 9.20
CA GLU A 81 -11.38 -4.10 10.45
C GLU A 81 -10.03 -3.40 10.38
N TYR A 82 -9.34 -3.52 9.24
CA TYR A 82 -8.08 -2.82 9.00
C TYR A 82 -8.23 -1.30 9.13
N PHE A 83 -9.16 -0.69 8.39
CA PHE A 83 -9.37 0.76 8.48
C PHE A 83 -10.04 1.21 9.78
N GLY A 84 -10.85 0.35 10.40
CA GLY A 84 -11.41 0.59 11.72
C GLY A 84 -10.33 0.74 12.78
N GLN A 85 -9.30 -0.12 12.77
CA GLN A 85 -8.14 0.00 13.66
C GLN A 85 -7.36 1.30 13.42
N VAL A 86 -7.15 1.69 12.15
CA VAL A 86 -6.49 2.97 11.82
C VAL A 86 -7.28 4.16 12.38
N GLN A 87 -8.60 4.20 12.15
CA GLN A 87 -9.46 5.27 12.66
C GLN A 87 -9.47 5.31 14.20
N GLN A 88 -9.51 4.16 14.85
CA GLN A 88 -9.46 4.08 16.31
C GLN A 88 -8.13 4.61 16.86
N LYS A 89 -7.03 4.32 16.16
CA LYS A 89 -5.70 4.79 16.53
C LYS A 89 -5.55 6.29 16.40
N ILE A 90 -6.07 6.87 15.31
CA ILE A 90 -6.15 8.33 15.13
C ILE A 90 -6.93 8.97 16.28
N LYS A 91 -8.07 8.41 16.67
CA LYS A 91 -8.92 8.94 17.75
C LYS A 91 -8.26 8.85 19.13
N THR A 92 -7.61 7.71 19.41
CA THR A 92 -7.08 7.40 20.74
C THR A 92 -5.73 8.07 20.98
N GLU A 93 -4.84 8.04 20.00
CA GLU A 93 -3.49 8.60 20.12
C GLU A 93 -3.38 10.05 19.62
N LYS A 94 -4.44 10.60 18.99
CA LYS A 94 -4.46 11.95 18.40
C LYS A 94 -3.26 12.22 17.49
N ILE A 95 -3.02 11.27 16.59
CA ILE A 95 -1.93 11.30 15.60
C ILE A 95 -2.45 11.46 14.18
N ASN A 96 -1.59 11.92 13.29
CA ASN A 96 -1.86 12.01 11.85
C ASN A 96 -2.15 10.63 11.20
N ALA A 97 -2.96 10.64 10.14
CA ALA A 97 -3.45 9.45 9.43
C ALA A 97 -2.32 8.64 8.82
N GLU A 98 -1.27 9.27 8.28
CA GLU A 98 -0.15 8.54 7.69
C GLU A 98 0.56 7.70 8.74
N TYR A 99 0.77 8.26 9.94
CA TYR A 99 1.48 7.59 11.02
C TYR A 99 0.62 6.49 11.63
N ALA A 100 -0.67 6.75 11.86
CA ALA A 100 -1.62 5.75 12.33
C ALA A 100 -1.71 4.57 11.37
N LEU A 101 -1.84 4.86 10.06
CA LEU A 101 -1.90 3.84 9.02
C LEU A 101 -0.64 3.00 9.03
N LYS A 102 0.55 3.61 8.98
CA LYS A 102 1.82 2.88 9.01
C LYS A 102 1.94 1.97 10.23
N GLN A 103 1.56 2.43 11.42
CA GLN A 103 1.68 1.58 12.60
C GLN A 103 0.72 0.40 12.59
N VAL A 104 -0.49 0.57 12.05
CA VAL A 104 -1.44 -0.55 11.88
C VAL A 104 -0.91 -1.49 10.80
N THR A 105 -0.43 -0.98 9.66
CA THR A 105 0.21 -1.80 8.63
C THR A 105 1.35 -2.63 9.20
N ASP A 106 2.28 -1.99 9.93
CA ASP A 106 3.47 -2.64 10.49
C ASP A 106 3.06 -3.80 11.42
N ALA A 107 2.02 -3.61 12.23
CA ALA A 107 1.48 -4.66 13.11
C ALA A 107 0.87 -5.84 12.32
N PHE A 108 0.08 -5.56 11.27
CA PHE A 108 -0.49 -6.61 10.42
C PHE A 108 0.61 -7.36 9.65
N ILE A 109 1.62 -6.65 9.12
CA ILE A 109 2.77 -7.25 8.44
C ILE A 109 3.51 -8.19 9.40
N GLU A 110 3.77 -7.76 10.63
CA GLU A 110 4.45 -8.59 11.62
C GLU A 110 3.65 -9.86 11.93
N ILE A 111 2.33 -9.75 12.09
CA ILE A 111 1.45 -10.92 12.30
C ILE A 111 1.54 -11.89 11.12
N PHE A 112 1.43 -11.40 9.88
CA PHE A 112 1.46 -12.26 8.69
C PHE A 112 2.85 -12.84 8.38
N GLN A 113 3.92 -12.10 8.67
CA GLN A 113 5.30 -12.58 8.46
C GLN A 113 5.69 -13.67 9.47
N ASN A 114 5.15 -13.61 10.69
CA ASN A 114 5.34 -14.62 11.72
C ASN A 114 4.51 -15.89 11.48
N MET A 115 3.59 -15.89 10.49
CA MET A 115 2.94 -17.11 10.05
C MET A 115 3.86 -17.89 9.11
N ASP A 116 4.08 -19.17 9.39
CA ASP A 116 4.83 -20.10 8.51
C ASP A 116 3.99 -20.55 7.31
N ASN A 117 3.47 -19.58 6.54
CA ASN A 117 2.73 -19.82 5.32
C ASN A 117 3.17 -18.82 4.23
N GLU A 118 3.67 -19.34 3.12
CA GLU A 118 4.17 -18.55 1.98
C GLU A 118 3.10 -17.62 1.41
N TYR A 119 1.85 -18.09 1.33
CA TYR A 119 0.70 -17.27 0.90
C TYR A 119 0.45 -16.07 1.83
N MET A 120 0.66 -16.22 3.13
CA MET A 120 0.51 -15.12 4.10
C MET A 120 1.66 -14.12 4.01
N LYS A 121 2.87 -14.59 3.69
CA LYS A 121 4.02 -13.71 3.45
C LYS A 121 3.83 -12.85 2.21
N GLU A 122 3.28 -13.41 1.13
CA GLU A 122 2.88 -12.62 -0.05
C GLU A 122 1.81 -11.59 0.31
N ARG A 123 0.78 -11.99 1.06
CA ARG A 123 -0.27 -11.08 1.52
C ARG A 123 0.25 -9.93 2.39
N ALA A 124 1.29 -10.15 3.19
CA ALA A 124 1.95 -9.09 3.95
C ALA A 124 2.58 -8.03 3.05
N LEU A 125 3.18 -8.44 1.93
CA LEU A 125 3.75 -7.53 0.93
C LEU A 125 2.64 -6.75 0.21
N ASP A 126 1.53 -7.39 -0.13
CA ASP A 126 0.37 -6.72 -0.74
C ASP A 126 -0.22 -5.65 0.17
N ILE A 127 -0.38 -5.93 1.47
CA ILE A 127 -0.86 -4.97 2.46
C ILE A 127 0.09 -3.77 2.55
N LYS A 128 1.40 -4.05 2.57
CA LYS A 128 2.42 -3.00 2.57
C LYS A 128 2.28 -2.09 1.36
N ASP A 129 2.20 -2.66 0.16
CA ASP A 129 2.10 -1.90 -1.08
C ASP A 129 0.83 -1.05 -1.16
N VAL A 130 -0.32 -1.60 -0.73
CA VAL A 130 -1.58 -0.85 -0.65
C VAL A 130 -1.48 0.29 0.35
N SER A 131 -0.88 0.04 1.52
CA SER A 131 -0.72 1.07 2.54
C SER A 131 0.21 2.20 2.10
N ASP A 132 1.33 1.88 1.44
CA ASP A 132 2.29 2.86 0.92
C ASP A 132 1.64 3.75 -0.13
N ARG A 133 0.76 3.19 -0.96
CA ARG A 133 -0.04 3.95 -1.93
C ARG A 133 -0.99 4.95 -1.26
N ILE A 134 -1.69 4.54 -0.19
CA ILE A 134 -2.56 5.45 0.57
C ILE A 134 -1.72 6.53 1.26
N ILE A 135 -0.57 6.16 1.83
CA ILE A 135 0.33 7.12 2.49
C ILE A 135 0.84 8.16 1.48
N ARG A 136 1.24 7.75 0.28
CA ARG A 136 1.62 8.67 -0.80
C ARG A 136 0.48 9.63 -1.15
N GLN A 137 -0.75 9.11 -1.24
CA GLN A 137 -1.94 9.92 -1.48
C GLN A 137 -2.21 10.93 -0.35
N LEU A 138 -1.95 10.55 0.91
CA LEU A 138 -2.08 11.45 2.06
C LEU A 138 -1.00 12.53 2.09
N LEU A 139 0.22 12.18 1.67
CA LEU A 139 1.36 13.10 1.55
C LEU A 139 1.34 13.96 0.28
N GLY A 140 0.50 13.62 -0.70
CA GLY A 140 0.35 14.35 -1.97
C GLY A 140 1.50 14.14 -2.96
N ILE A 141 2.14 12.97 -2.94
CA ILE A 141 3.28 12.58 -3.79
C ILE A 141 2.96 11.42 -4.74
#